data_AF-A0A0D3BU14-F1
#
_entry.id   AF-A0A0D3BU14-F1
#
_cell.length_a   1.000
_cell.length_b   1.000
_cell.length_c   1.000
_cell.angle_alpha   90.00
_cell.angle_beta   90.00
_cell.angle_gamma   90.00
#
_symmetry.space_group_name_H-M   'P 1'
#
loop_
_entity.id
_entity.type
_entity.pdbx_description
1 polymer ?
#
loop_
_entity_poly.entity_id
_entity_poly.type
_entity_poly.pdbx_seq_one_letter_code
_entity_poly.pdbx_strand_id
1 'polypeptide(L)'
;MAYQFIRVEVGNGNCAFFWHDDWLCMGKLINITGATSTCYLGVPRNAKVSDAVSEGQWKIRGQRSRHYHELHHRGQIDPVPNVSQGPDTTFVEYAYVLNTVCNSTCSYWSLYSSHI
;
A
#
# COMPACT_ATOMS: atom_id res chain seq x y z
N MET A 1 14.65 20.17 -1.12
CA MET A 1 13.22 19.78 -1.03
C MET A 1 13.17 18.48 -0.24
N ALA A 2 12.44 18.45 0.87
CA ALA A 2 12.14 17.22 1.59
C ALA A 2 10.79 16.71 1.08
N TYR A 3 10.73 15.44 0.67
CA TYR A 3 9.48 14.80 0.29
C TYR A 3 9.01 13.95 1.46
N GLN A 4 7.82 14.25 1.97
CA GLN A 4 7.16 13.46 2.99
C GLN A 4 6.36 12.35 2.31
N PHE A 5 6.57 11.13 2.75
CA PHE A 5 5.78 9.99 2.32
C PHE A 5 5.19 9.30 3.54
N ILE A 6 3.92 8.94 3.42
CA ILE A 6 3.16 8.28 4.48
C ILE A 6 2.89 6.88 3.97
N ARG A 7 3.41 5.89 4.69
CA ARG A 7 3.19 4.48 4.44
C ARG A 7 2.35 3.91 5.58
N VAL A 8 1.52 2.92 5.28
CA VAL A 8 0.75 2.20 6.30
C VAL A 8 1.16 0.74 6.30
N GLU A 9 1.52 0.21 7.46
CA GLU A 9 1.64 -1.23 7.66
C GLU A 9 0.30 -1.76 8.14
N VAL A 10 -0.23 -2.70 7.35
CA VAL A 10 -1.57 -3.24 7.57
C VAL A 10 -1.51 -4.35 8.62
N GLY A 11 -2.23 -4.13 9.72
CA GLY A 11 -2.52 -5.14 10.72
C GLY A 11 -3.93 -5.66 10.53
N ASN A 12 -4.91 -4.99 11.15
CA ASN A 12 -6.33 -5.32 11.01
C ASN A 12 -7.00 -4.72 9.76
N GLY A 13 -6.33 -3.81 9.05
CA GLY A 13 -6.80 -3.18 7.82
C GLY A 13 -7.95 -2.19 8.00
N ASN A 14 -8.27 -1.79 9.23
CA ASN A 14 -9.44 -0.95 9.53
C ASN A 14 -9.15 0.56 9.50
N CYS A 15 -7.89 0.96 9.47
CA CYS A 15 -7.50 2.37 9.36
C CYS A 15 -6.95 2.67 7.96
N ALA A 16 -6.33 1.68 7.31
CA ALA A 16 -5.80 1.83 5.95
C ALA A 16 -6.91 1.84 4.89
N PHE A 17 -6.87 2.82 4.00
CA PHE A 17 -7.67 2.88 2.78
C PHE A 17 -7.00 2.12 1.65
N PHE A 18 -7.76 1.22 1.02
CA PHE A 18 -7.25 0.34 -0.04
C PHE A 18 -6.61 1.11 -1.20
N TRP A 19 -7.23 2.21 -1.62
CA TRP A 19 -6.81 2.96 -2.80
C TRP A 19 -5.87 4.13 -2.52
N HIS A 20 -5.97 4.70 -1.31
CA HIS A 20 -5.43 6.02 -0.98
C HIS A 20 -4.19 5.97 -0.11
N ASP A 21 -3.97 4.87 0.59
CA ASP A 21 -2.78 4.68 1.42
C ASP A 21 -1.75 3.83 0.68
N ASP A 22 -0.48 4.13 0.94
CA ASP A 22 0.62 3.32 0.45
C ASP A 22 0.87 2.18 1.45
N TRP A 23 0.09 1.12 1.31
CA TRP A 23 0.23 -0.07 2.17
C TRP A 23 1.00 -1.22 1.51
N LEU A 24 1.32 -1.10 0.22
CA LEU A 24 2.07 -2.08 -0.57
C LEU A 24 3.52 -1.67 -0.89
N CYS A 25 3.98 -0.53 -0.39
CA CYS A 25 5.29 0.07 -0.73
C CYS A 25 5.45 0.38 -2.23
N MET A 26 4.35 0.63 -2.93
CA MET A 26 4.37 0.93 -4.37
C MET A 26 3.87 2.33 -4.66
N GLY A 27 3.41 3.02 -3.63
CA GLY A 27 2.60 4.22 -3.72
C GLY A 27 1.10 3.89 -3.70
N LYS A 28 0.32 4.96 -3.81
CA LYS A 28 -1.14 4.90 -3.75
C LYS A 28 -1.70 4.20 -4.99
N LEU A 29 -2.46 3.13 -4.79
CA LEU A 29 -3.00 2.34 -5.89
C LEU A 29 -3.85 3.16 -6.86
N ILE A 30 -4.57 4.17 -6.37
CA ILE A 30 -5.36 5.06 -7.22
C ILE A 30 -4.50 5.86 -8.21
N ASN A 31 -3.26 6.19 -7.85
CA ASN A 31 -2.35 6.94 -8.72
C ASN A 31 -1.72 6.02 -9.78
N ILE A 32 -1.46 4.76 -9.42
CA ILE A 32 -0.84 3.78 -10.31
C ILE A 32 -1.86 3.26 -11.33
N THR A 33 -3.06 2.93 -10.85
CA THR A 33 -4.06 2.21 -11.63
C THR A 33 -5.14 3.12 -12.23
N GLY A 34 -5.33 4.30 -11.64
CA GLY A 34 -6.34 5.27 -12.05
C GLY A 34 -7.73 4.99 -11.47
N ALA A 35 -8.64 5.96 -11.59
CA ALA A 35 -9.97 5.88 -11.00
C ALA A 35 -10.83 4.74 -11.56
N THR A 36 -10.63 4.37 -12.83
CA THR A 36 -11.36 3.28 -13.50
C THR A 36 -11.14 1.93 -12.81
N SER A 37 -10.02 1.76 -12.11
CA SER A 37 -9.66 0.52 -11.42
C SER A 37 -10.58 0.18 -10.26
N THR A 38 -11.23 1.18 -9.66
CA THR A 38 -12.28 0.96 -8.64
C THR A 38 -13.43 0.09 -9.19
N CYS A 39 -13.83 0.34 -10.45
CA CYS A 39 -14.85 -0.43 -11.14
C CYS A 39 -14.32 -1.82 -11.57
N TYR A 40 -13.11 -1.87 -12.13
CA TYR A 40 -12.52 -3.13 -12.61
C TYR A 40 -12.23 -4.14 -11.49
N LEU A 41 -11.68 -3.67 -10.37
CA LEU A 41 -11.38 -4.48 -9.20
C LEU A 41 -12.61 -4.73 -8.32
N GLY A 42 -13.68 -3.93 -8.50
CA GLY A 42 -14.91 -4.05 -7.71
C GLY A 42 -14.73 -3.65 -6.25
N VAL A 43 -13.68 -2.89 -5.93
CA VAL A 43 -13.42 -2.37 -4.59
C VAL A 43 -13.83 -0.90 -4.57
N PRO A 44 -14.80 -0.50 -3.71
CA PRO A 44 -15.22 0.90 -3.60
C PRO A 44 -14.05 1.85 -3.38
N ARG A 45 -14.14 3.08 -3.87
CA ARG A 45 -13.05 4.07 -3.77
C ARG A 45 -12.64 4.38 -2.32
N ASN A 46 -13.61 4.38 -1.41
CA ASN A 46 -13.39 4.66 0.01
C ASN A 46 -13.34 3.38 0.85
N ALA A 47 -13.15 2.22 0.22
CA ALA A 47 -13.05 0.95 0.94
C ALA A 47 -11.76 0.90 1.76
N LYS A 48 -11.86 0.29 2.93
CA LYS A 48 -10.70 -0.05 3.76
C LYS A 48 -10.02 -1.30 3.21
N VAL A 49 -8.79 -1.54 3.63
CA VAL A 49 -8.08 -2.77 3.25
C VAL A 49 -8.83 -3.99 3.80
N SER A 50 -9.40 -3.90 5.01
CA SER A 50 -10.23 -4.97 5.59
C SER A 50 -11.51 -5.25 4.79
N ASP A 51 -12.14 -4.24 4.17
CA ASP A 51 -13.32 -4.42 3.32
C ASP A 51 -13.00 -5.17 2.01
N ALA A 52 -11.76 -5.07 1.54
CA ALA A 52 -11.27 -5.75 0.35
C ALA A 52 -10.85 -7.20 0.64
N VAL A 53 -10.97 -7.66 1.88
CA VAL A 53 -10.62 -9.01 2.34
C VAL A 53 -11.85 -9.72 2.89
N SER A 54 -12.01 -10.99 2.55
CA SER A 54 -13.08 -11.85 3.07
C SER A 54 -12.52 -13.24 3.30
N GLU A 55 -12.78 -13.81 4.48
CA GLU A 55 -12.38 -15.20 4.82
C GLU A 55 -10.87 -15.48 4.65
N GLY A 56 -10.02 -14.48 4.89
CA GLY A 56 -8.57 -14.63 4.72
C GLY A 56 -8.12 -14.62 3.25
N GLN A 57 -8.97 -14.16 2.33
CA GLN A 57 -8.64 -13.99 0.92
C GLN A 57 -9.01 -12.61 0.41
N TRP A 58 -8.26 -12.11 -0.56
CA TRP A 58 -8.56 -10.85 -1.24
C TRP A 58 -9.82 -10.97 -2.10
N LYS A 59 -10.84 -10.19 -1.79
CA LYS A 59 -12.11 -10.10 -2.54
C LYS A 59 -12.00 -9.07 -3.67
N ILE A 60 -11.00 -9.25 -4.53
CA ILE A 60 -10.68 -8.32 -5.61
C ILE A 60 -10.97 -9.00 -6.95
N ARG A 61 -11.75 -8.35 -7.82
CA ARG A 61 -12.06 -8.83 -9.18
C ARG A 61 -10.85 -8.63 -10.11
N GLY A 62 -10.91 -9.23 -11.29
CA GLY A 62 -9.89 -8.99 -12.32
C GLY A 62 -8.60 -9.79 -12.14
N GLN A 63 -8.66 -10.95 -11.48
CA GLN A 63 -7.53 -11.91 -11.32
C GLN A 63 -6.78 -12.26 -12.61
N ARG A 64 -7.43 -12.11 -13.78
CA ARG A 64 -6.84 -12.42 -15.10
C ARG A 64 -6.30 -11.19 -15.84
N SER A 65 -6.32 -10.01 -15.21
CA SER A 65 -5.84 -8.78 -15.83
C SER A 65 -4.36 -8.58 -15.56
N ARG A 66 -3.58 -8.51 -16.65
CA ARG A 66 -2.13 -8.19 -16.61
C ARG A 66 -1.80 -6.87 -15.91
N HIS A 67 -2.75 -5.92 -15.87
CA HIS A 67 -2.57 -4.61 -15.24
C HIS A 67 -2.50 -4.67 -13.72
N TYR A 68 -3.03 -5.75 -13.11
CA TYR A 68 -3.10 -5.90 -11.65
C TYR A 68 -2.27 -7.10 -11.17
N HIS A 69 -1.39 -7.65 -12.00
CA HIS A 69 -0.56 -8.80 -11.61
C HIS A 69 0.28 -8.51 -10.37
N GLU A 70 0.83 -7.30 -10.24
CA GLU A 70 1.63 -6.95 -9.07
C GLU A 70 0.77 -6.91 -7.79
N LEU A 71 -0.47 -6.43 -7.87
CA LEU A 71 -1.42 -6.49 -6.75
C LEU A 71 -1.74 -7.92 -6.33
N HIS A 72 -1.99 -8.80 -7.30
CA HIS A 72 -2.28 -10.21 -7.03
C HIS A 72 -1.04 -10.95 -6.52
N HIS A 73 0.15 -10.63 -7.02
CA HIS A 73 1.41 -11.19 -6.57
C HIS A 73 1.72 -10.77 -5.13
N ARG A 74 1.56 -9.49 -4.82
CA ARG A 74 1.70 -8.99 -3.45
C ARG A 74 0.67 -9.55 -2.49
N GLY A 75 -0.59 -9.69 -2.91
CA GLY A 75 -1.60 -10.32 -2.07
C GLY A 75 -1.28 -11.78 -1.68
N GLN A 76 -0.35 -12.45 -2.36
CA GLN A 76 0.17 -13.77 -2.00
C GLN A 76 1.39 -13.72 -1.08
N ILE A 77 2.14 -12.61 -1.09
CA ILE A 77 3.40 -12.44 -0.35
C ILE A 77 3.15 -11.71 0.97
N ASP A 78 2.30 -10.69 0.94
CA ASP A 78 1.95 -9.88 2.09
C ASP A 78 0.82 -10.56 2.87
N PRO A 79 0.92 -10.63 4.21
CA PRO A 79 -0.08 -11.28 5.04
C PRO A 79 -1.43 -10.57 4.86
N VAL A 80 -2.47 -11.37 4.63
CA VAL A 80 -3.84 -10.87 4.57
C VAL A 80 -4.18 -10.23 5.91
N PRO A 81 -4.72 -8.99 5.95
CA PRO A 81 -5.06 -8.31 7.19
C PRO A 81 -5.90 -9.21 8.07
N ASN A 82 -5.44 -9.40 9.30
CA ASN A 82 -6.12 -10.20 10.30
C ASN A 82 -6.39 -9.35 11.54
N VAL A 83 -7.61 -9.46 12.07
CA VAL A 83 -8.01 -8.81 13.32
C VAL A 83 -7.07 -9.13 14.48
N SER A 84 -6.39 -10.29 14.46
CA SER A 84 -5.40 -10.68 15.47
C SER A 84 -4.06 -9.94 15.40
N GLN A 85 -3.74 -9.26 14.29
CA GLN A 85 -2.47 -8.53 14.13
C GLN A 85 -2.46 -7.15 14.82
N GLY A 86 -3.59 -6.71 15.37
CA GLY A 86 -3.71 -5.43 16.04
C GLY A 86 -4.00 -4.27 15.08
N PRO A 87 -3.96 -3.02 15.56
CA PRO A 87 -4.26 -1.84 14.74
C PRO A 87 -3.20 -1.61 13.65
N ASP A 88 -3.61 -0.99 12.54
CA ASP A 88 -2.68 -0.56 11.49
C ASP A 88 -1.70 0.49 12.04
N THR A 89 -0.46 0.44 11.55
CA THR A 89 0.60 1.37 11.97
C THR A 89 0.96 2.29 10.82
N THR A 90 0.91 3.61 11.06
CA THR A 90 1.30 4.62 10.05
C THR A 90 2.74 5.04 10.25
N PHE A 91 3.54 4.95 9.19
CA PHE A 91 4.92 5.41 9.14
C PHE A 91 5.00 6.68 8.32
N VAL A 92 5.65 7.70 8.87
CA VAL A 92 5.98 8.93 8.15
C VAL A 92 7.46 8.90 7.89
N GLU A 93 7.84 8.90 6.62
CA GLU A 93 9.24 8.87 6.21
C GLU A 93 9.54 10.13 5.39
N TYR A 94 10.77 10.62 5.52
CA TYR A 94 11.21 11.89 4.96
C TYR A 94 12.42 11.64 4.06
N ALA A 95 12.26 11.88 2.76
CA ALA A 95 13.34 11.76 1.79
C ALA A 95 13.91 13.14 1.48
N TYR A 96 15.22 13.28 1.62
CA TYR A 96 15.94 14.48 1.20
C TYR A 96 16.51 14.25 -0.19
N VAL A 97 16.16 15.11 -1.16
CA VAL A 97 16.81 15.07 -2.48
C VAL A 97 18.24 15.57 -2.32
N LEU A 98 19.20 14.65 -2.22
CA LEU A 98 20.60 14.96 -2.43
C LEU A 98 20.82 15.07 -3.95
N ASN A 99 21.25 16.24 -4.43
CA ASN A 99 21.59 16.49 -5.83
C ASN A 99 22.86 15.73 -6.25
N THR A 100 22.80 14.40 -6.27
CA THR A 100 23.89 13.55 -6.72
C THR A 100 23.36 12.48 -7.65
N VAL A 101 23.94 12.47 -8.84
CA VAL A 101 23.71 11.57 -9.98
C VAL A 101 23.47 10.14 -9.48
N CYS A 102 22.24 9.66 -9.61
CA CYS A 102 21.85 8.32 -9.19
C CYS A 102 22.25 7.30 -10.28
N ASN A 103 23.51 6.88 -10.27
CA ASN A 103 23.88 5.56 -10.77
C ASN A 103 23.86 4.60 -9.58
N SER A 104 22.84 3.74 -9.57
CA SER A 104 22.84 2.41 -8.98
C SER A 104 23.52 2.26 -7.62
N THR A 105 22.77 2.30 -6.53
CA THR A 105 22.61 1.14 -5.62
C THR A 105 21.71 1.49 -4.44
N CYS A 106 20.88 0.51 -4.11
CA CYS A 106 20.28 0.28 -2.80
C CYS A 106 21.15 0.79 -1.63
N SER A 107 20.50 1.31 -0.58
CA SER A 107 21.00 1.53 0.79
C SER A 107 21.34 2.98 1.19
N TYR A 108 20.39 3.68 1.82
CA TYR A 108 20.67 4.39 3.07
C TYR A 108 19.37 4.58 3.87
N TRP A 109 19.11 3.67 4.80
CA TRP A 109 17.98 3.76 5.73
C TRP A 109 18.42 4.54 6.97
N SER A 110 18.08 5.82 7.08
CA SER A 110 18.08 6.52 8.36
C SER A 110 16.64 6.67 8.83
N LEU A 111 16.19 5.71 9.64
CA LEU A 111 14.88 5.70 10.27
C LEU A 111 14.77 6.88 11.25
N TYR A 112 13.91 7.85 10.94
CA TYR A 112 13.36 8.75 11.97
C TYR A 112 11.89 8.40 12.15
N SER A 113 11.64 7.35 12.93
CA SER A 113 10.28 6.93 13.30
C SER A 113 9.77 7.85 14.40
N SER A 114 8.87 8.77 14.06
CA SER A 114 8.09 9.51 15.06
C SER A 114 6.69 8.90 15.10
N HIS A 115 6.40 8.18 16.18
CA HIS A 115 5.06 7.70 16.50
C HIS A 115 4.13 8.89 16.78
N ILE A 116 2.92 8.88 16.21
CA ILE A 116 1.79 9.75 16.56
C ILE A 116 0.64 8.86 17.00
#